data_AF-A0A2G9UHT4-F1
#
_entry.id   AF-A0A2G9UHT4-F1
#
_cell.length_a   1.000
_cell.length_b   1.000
_cell.length_c   1.000
_cell.angle_alpha   90.00
_cell.angle_beta   90.00
_cell.angle_gamma   90.00
#
_symmetry.space_group_name_H-M   'P 1'
#
loop_
_entity.id
_entity.type
_entity.pdbx_description
1 polymer ?
#
loop_
_entity_poly.entity_id
_entity_poly.type
_entity_poly.pdbx_seq_one_letter_code
_entity_poly.pdbx_strand_id
1 'polypeptide(L)'
;MTGSAFSSATGQGGRNFVIPKKTENRNDKFGNIVQAKQEMGMTKEQQEEAKRAFLASVAKGIPVSSDLQPNDLKAKIKELHQRICKLEAEKYDLEKRHERQEYDLKELNERQRQVARNNALKKGIDPTDAASSKYPPKVQIFSKYDRQIDRRNFIERRRVYDNKNAYPCFPGVPPPPAIFEKVILKLDAERDDEVC
;
A
#
# COMPACT_ATOMS: atom_id res chain seq x y z
N MET A 1 5.71 36.33 38.61
CA MET A 1 6.87 35.46 38.31
C MET A 1 6.69 34.18 39.11
N THR A 2 6.70 33.03 38.41
CA THR A 2 6.99 31.66 38.91
C THR A 2 6.17 31.12 40.08
N GLY A 3 5.41 30.04 40.00
CA GLY A 3 5.18 29.02 38.97
C GLY A 3 4.24 27.99 39.59
N SER A 4 3.23 27.54 38.85
CA SER A 4 2.31 26.50 39.33
C SER A 4 2.60 25.21 38.57
N ALA A 5 2.96 24.19 39.34
CA ALA A 5 3.38 22.88 38.88
C ALA A 5 2.20 22.12 38.25
N PHE A 6 2.39 21.65 37.02
CA PHE A 6 1.49 20.67 36.40
C PHE A 6 1.80 19.29 36.99
N SER A 7 0.85 18.73 37.75
CA SER A 7 0.88 17.32 38.13
C SER A 7 0.62 16.45 36.92
N SER A 8 1.62 15.68 36.50
CA SER A 8 1.46 14.63 35.50
C SER A 8 0.63 13.48 36.09
N ALA A 9 -0.66 13.45 35.77
CA ALA A 9 -1.48 12.28 35.97
C ALA A 9 -0.97 11.15 35.05
N THR A 10 -0.36 10.14 35.64
CA THR A 10 -0.09 8.84 35.01
C THR A 10 -1.41 8.12 34.72
N GLY A 11 -2.07 8.51 33.63
CA GLY A 11 -3.10 7.70 32.99
C GLY A 11 -2.47 6.84 31.91
N GLN A 12 -2.24 5.56 32.20
CA GLN A 12 -1.94 4.55 31.19
C GLN A 12 -3.15 4.41 30.24
N GLY A 13 -3.19 5.27 29.22
CA GLY A 13 -4.05 5.10 28.05
C GLY A 13 -3.46 4.02 27.16
N GLY A 14 -3.78 2.76 27.46
CA GLY A 14 -3.52 1.64 26.57
C GLY A 14 -4.18 1.86 25.20
N ARG A 15 -3.49 1.48 24.12
CA ARG A 15 -3.95 1.63 22.74
C ARG A 15 -5.22 0.81 22.50
N ASN A 16 -6.27 1.45 22.01
CA ASN A 16 -7.60 0.87 21.84
C ASN A 16 -7.76 0.11 20.50
N PHE A 17 -6.81 -0.79 20.19
CA PHE A 17 -6.90 -1.65 18.99
C PHE A 17 -6.30 -3.03 19.26
N VAL A 18 -7.08 -4.07 18.97
CA VAL A 18 -6.64 -5.47 18.99
C VAL A 18 -5.96 -5.77 17.66
N ILE A 19 -4.65 -6.05 17.67
CA ILE A 19 -3.91 -6.51 16.49
C ILE A 19 -4.14 -8.03 16.38
N PRO A 20 -4.86 -8.54 15.38
CA PRO A 20 -4.98 -9.98 15.17
C PRO A 20 -3.61 -10.55 14.79
N LYS A 21 -3.23 -11.66 15.44
CA LYS A 21 -2.00 -12.39 15.15
C LYS A 21 -2.00 -12.81 13.69
N LYS A 22 -0.91 -12.49 13.00
CA LYS A 22 -0.66 -12.72 11.58
C LYS A 22 -0.68 -14.22 11.27
N THR A 23 -1.82 -14.76 10.85
CA THR A 23 -1.84 -16.02 10.08
C THR A 23 -1.28 -15.73 8.68
N GLU A 24 -0.40 -16.61 8.21
CA GLU A 24 0.41 -16.46 6.99
C GLU A 24 -0.38 -16.58 5.68
N ASN A 25 -1.71 -16.47 5.68
CA ASN A 25 -2.46 -16.46 4.43
C ASN A 25 -2.54 -15.04 3.86
N ARG A 26 -1.61 -14.74 2.94
CA ARG A 26 -1.64 -13.51 2.12
C ARG A 26 -2.91 -13.39 1.26
N ASN A 27 -3.65 -14.48 1.04
CA ASN A 27 -4.85 -14.49 0.21
C ASN A 27 -6.08 -13.86 0.90
N ASP A 28 -6.23 -14.01 2.22
CA ASP A 28 -7.40 -13.50 2.95
C ASP A 28 -7.38 -11.97 3.13
N LYS A 29 -6.19 -11.36 3.03
CA LYS A 29 -6.01 -9.91 3.16
C LYS A 29 -6.58 -9.15 1.98
N PHE A 30 -6.55 -9.73 0.78
CA PHE A 30 -7.12 -9.11 -0.42
C PHE A 30 -8.65 -9.27 -0.46
N GLY A 31 -9.18 -10.39 -0.01
CA GLY A 31 -10.63 -10.59 0.15
C GLY A 31 -11.25 -9.61 1.15
N ASN A 32 -10.65 -9.46 2.34
CA ASN A 32 -11.12 -8.52 3.35
C ASN A 32 -11.01 -7.04 2.94
N ILE A 33 -10.00 -6.66 2.14
CA ILE A 33 -9.87 -5.28 1.66
C ILE A 33 -10.92 -4.93 0.59
N VAL A 34 -11.22 -5.86 -0.31
CA VAL A 34 -12.24 -5.64 -1.36
C VAL A 34 -13.63 -5.57 -0.74
N GLN A 35 -13.92 -6.47 0.21
CA GLN A 35 -15.19 -6.48 0.94
C GLN A 35 -15.33 -5.24 1.84
N ALA A 36 -14.28 -4.85 2.57
CA ALA A 36 -14.29 -3.59 3.33
C ALA A 36 -14.42 -2.35 2.44
N LYS A 37 -13.79 -2.30 1.25
CA LYS A 37 -14.00 -1.19 0.30
C LYS A 37 -15.43 -1.09 -0.21
N GLN A 38 -16.09 -2.24 -0.35
CA GLN A 38 -17.46 -2.34 -0.83
C GLN A 38 -18.49 -2.03 0.29
N GLU A 39 -18.13 -2.29 1.54
CA GLU A 39 -18.94 -1.98 2.74
C GLU A 39 -18.69 -0.56 3.31
N MET A 40 -17.54 0.05 3.04
CA MET A 40 -17.17 1.38 3.58
C MET A 40 -17.61 2.56 2.70
N GLY A 41 -18.20 2.29 1.53
CA GLY A 41 -18.77 3.31 0.65
C GLY A 41 -20.23 3.01 0.37
N MET A 42 -21.08 4.04 0.38
CA MET A 42 -22.43 3.93 -0.18
C MET A 42 -22.31 3.35 -1.61
N THR A 43 -22.97 2.22 -1.87
CA THR A 43 -22.92 1.59 -3.20
C THR A 43 -23.46 2.58 -4.24
N LYS A 44 -23.04 2.44 -5.51
CA LYS A 44 -23.49 3.34 -6.58
C LYS A 44 -25.03 3.42 -6.64
N GLU A 45 -25.68 2.29 -6.44
CA GLU A 45 -27.14 2.18 -6.37
C GLU A 45 -27.73 2.92 -5.16
N GLN A 46 -27.13 2.80 -3.98
CA GLN A 46 -27.55 3.56 -2.79
C GLN A 46 -27.38 5.07 -2.97
N GLN A 47 -26.32 5.52 -3.66
CA GLN A 47 -26.13 6.94 -3.96
C GLN A 47 -27.19 7.47 -4.93
N GLU A 48 -27.52 6.70 -5.96
CA GLU A 48 -28.58 7.04 -6.92
C GLU A 48 -29.95 7.07 -6.25
N GLU A 49 -30.25 6.12 -5.37
CA GLU A 49 -31.48 6.08 -4.59
C GLU A 49 -31.57 7.26 -3.61
N ALA A 50 -30.49 7.58 -2.88
CA ALA A 50 -30.43 8.75 -2.00
C ALA A 50 -30.62 10.05 -2.79
N LYS A 51 -30.02 10.17 -3.97
CA LYS A 51 -30.24 11.32 -4.88
C LYS A 51 -31.69 11.39 -5.34
N ARG A 52 -32.30 10.27 -5.73
CA ARG A 52 -33.70 10.22 -6.15
C ARG A 52 -34.64 10.60 -5.02
N ALA A 53 -34.40 10.09 -3.80
CA ALA A 53 -35.18 10.42 -2.62
C ALA A 53 -35.07 11.90 -2.26
N PHE A 54 -33.86 12.46 -2.33
CA PHE A 54 -33.62 13.88 -2.12
C PHE A 54 -34.36 14.75 -3.14
N LEU A 55 -34.26 14.43 -4.43
CA LEU A 55 -34.98 15.15 -5.49
C LEU A 55 -36.50 15.05 -5.32
N ALA A 56 -37.02 13.88 -4.92
CA ALA A 56 -38.44 13.70 -4.63
C ALA A 56 -38.89 14.55 -3.44
N SER A 57 -38.06 14.68 -2.39
CA SER A 57 -38.34 15.58 -1.26
C SER A 57 -38.38 17.04 -1.70
N VAL A 58 -37.44 17.48 -2.54
CA VAL A 58 -37.44 18.85 -3.08
C VAL A 58 -38.68 19.10 -3.92
N ALA A 59 -39.07 18.17 -4.79
CA ALA A 59 -40.25 18.30 -5.65
C ALA A 59 -41.55 18.41 -4.83
N LYS A 60 -41.70 17.60 -3.78
CA LYS A 60 -42.86 17.67 -2.87
C LYS A 60 -42.99 19.02 -2.15
N GLY A 61 -41.88 19.72 -1.93
CA GLY A 61 -41.87 21.04 -1.30
C GLY A 61 -42.26 22.20 -2.21
N ILE A 62 -42.48 21.95 -3.51
CA ILE A 62 -42.94 22.96 -4.47
C ILE A 62 -44.46 22.84 -4.58
N PRO A 63 -45.24 23.82 -4.09
CA PRO A 63 -46.70 23.75 -4.12
C PRO A 63 -47.22 23.80 -5.57
N VAL A 64 -48.29 23.06 -5.83
CA VAL A 64 -48.96 23.04 -7.14
C VAL A 64 -49.77 24.33 -7.27
N SER A 65 -49.76 24.93 -8.47
CA SER A 65 -50.44 26.21 -8.74
C SER A 65 -51.94 26.21 -8.47
N SER A 66 -52.57 25.04 -8.42
CA SER A 66 -53.99 24.85 -8.13
C SER A 66 -54.37 25.12 -6.66
N ASP A 67 -53.41 25.04 -5.74
CA ASP A 67 -53.66 25.13 -4.30
C ASP A 67 -53.43 26.55 -3.73
N LEU A 68 -53.02 27.51 -4.59
CA LEU A 68 -52.57 28.84 -4.18
C LEU A 68 -53.48 29.94 -4.71
N GLN A 69 -53.72 30.95 -3.89
CA GLN A 69 -54.43 32.16 -4.28
C GLN A 69 -53.55 33.03 -5.21
N PRO A 70 -54.15 33.86 -6.10
CA PRO A 70 -53.41 34.64 -7.10
C PRO A 70 -52.37 35.61 -6.53
N ASN A 71 -52.57 36.12 -5.32
CA ASN A 71 -51.57 36.96 -4.64
C ASN A 71 -50.40 36.15 -4.08
N ASP A 72 -50.66 34.95 -3.57
CA ASP A 72 -49.63 34.05 -3.02
C ASP A 72 -48.75 33.43 -4.12
N LEU A 73 -49.32 33.22 -5.32
CA LEU A 73 -48.56 32.79 -6.49
C LEU A 73 -47.42 33.75 -6.82
N LYS A 74 -47.67 35.07 -6.81
CA LYS A 74 -46.63 36.07 -7.09
C LYS A 74 -45.51 36.06 -6.04
N ALA A 75 -45.86 35.86 -4.77
CA ALA A 75 -44.88 35.75 -3.70
C ALA A 75 -44.04 34.48 -3.85
N LYS A 76 -44.67 33.34 -4.16
CA LYS A 76 -43.97 32.06 -4.33
C LYS A 76 -43.03 32.06 -5.54
N ILE A 77 -43.42 32.68 -6.65
CA ILE A 77 -42.55 32.84 -7.82
C ILE A 77 -41.27 33.60 -7.44
N LYS A 78 -41.39 34.69 -6.67
CA LYS A 78 -40.22 35.47 -6.22
C LYS A 78 -39.32 34.66 -5.28
N GLU A 79 -39.91 33.91 -4.36
CA GLU A 79 -39.16 33.03 -3.44
C GLU A 79 -38.40 31.94 -4.20
N LEU A 80 -39.06 31.25 -5.15
CA LEU A 80 -38.42 30.23 -5.98
C LEU A 80 -37.32 30.81 -6.84
N HIS A 81 -37.52 32.00 -7.41
CA HIS A 81 -36.49 32.69 -8.18
C HIS A 81 -35.24 33.00 -7.33
N GLN A 82 -35.42 33.57 -6.13
CA GLN A 82 -34.31 33.81 -5.21
C GLN A 82 -33.60 32.50 -4.82
N ARG A 83 -34.36 31.43 -4.57
CA ARG A 83 -33.80 30.11 -4.27
C ARG A 83 -32.98 29.56 -5.44
N ILE A 84 -33.44 29.73 -6.68
CA ILE A 84 -32.71 29.31 -7.89
C ILE A 84 -31.38 30.07 -7.99
N CYS A 85 -31.39 31.40 -7.88
CA CYS A 85 -30.15 32.19 -7.96
C CYS A 85 -29.13 31.77 -6.89
N LYS A 86 -29.59 31.46 -5.67
CA LYS A 86 -28.72 30.97 -4.59
C LYS A 86 -28.12 29.59 -4.94
N LEU A 87 -28.95 28.65 -5.40
CA LEU A 87 -28.50 27.31 -5.80
C LEU A 87 -27.54 27.35 -6.98
N GLU A 88 -27.70 28.28 -7.91
CA GLU A 88 -26.78 28.48 -9.04
C GLU A 88 -25.41 28.97 -8.57
N ALA A 89 -25.36 29.91 -7.63
CA ALA A 89 -24.10 30.37 -7.03
C ALA A 89 -23.40 29.24 -6.26
N GLU A 90 -24.14 28.51 -5.42
CA GLU A 90 -23.60 27.36 -4.67
C GLU A 90 -23.08 26.26 -5.60
N LYS A 91 -23.80 26.00 -6.71
CA LYS A 91 -23.36 25.06 -7.75
C LYS A 91 -22.03 25.49 -8.35
N TYR A 92 -21.88 26.76 -8.73
CA TYR A 92 -20.64 27.28 -9.30
C TYR A 92 -19.44 27.08 -8.35
N ASP A 93 -19.62 27.40 -7.06
CA ASP A 93 -18.57 27.24 -6.05
C ASP A 93 -18.18 25.76 -5.86
N LEU A 94 -19.17 24.86 -5.87
CA LEU A 94 -18.94 23.42 -5.78
C LEU A 94 -18.22 22.88 -7.01
N GLU A 95 -18.61 23.30 -8.21
CA GLU A 95 -17.95 22.90 -9.47
C GLU A 95 -16.50 23.39 -9.51
N LYS A 96 -16.25 24.63 -9.10
CA LYS A 96 -14.88 25.17 -9.01
C LYS A 96 -14.02 24.44 -7.98
N ARG A 97 -14.59 24.06 -6.84
CA ARG A 97 -13.90 23.23 -5.84
C ARG A 97 -13.59 21.84 -6.39
N HIS A 98 -14.56 21.22 -7.05
CA HIS A 98 -14.40 19.89 -7.67
C HIS A 98 -13.31 19.91 -8.74
N GLU A 99 -13.30 20.91 -9.63
CA GLU A 99 -12.27 21.09 -10.66
C GLU A 99 -10.86 21.17 -10.05
N ARG A 100 -10.70 21.91 -8.94
CA ARG A 100 -9.42 21.98 -8.22
C ARG A 100 -9.00 20.64 -7.64
N GLN A 101 -9.92 19.92 -7.02
CA GLN A 101 -9.64 18.59 -6.47
C GLN A 101 -9.25 17.58 -7.57
N GLU A 102 -9.90 17.65 -8.72
CA GLU A 102 -9.51 16.82 -9.87
C GLU A 102 -8.10 17.15 -10.37
N TYR A 103 -7.75 18.43 -10.42
CA TYR A 103 -6.40 18.86 -10.78
C TYR A 103 -5.36 18.30 -9.81
N ASP A 104 -5.58 18.47 -8.50
CA ASP A 104 -4.67 17.97 -7.46
C ASP A 104 -4.51 16.44 -7.53
N LEU A 105 -5.60 15.71 -7.77
CA LEU A 105 -5.57 14.26 -7.96
C LEU A 105 -4.80 13.86 -9.23
N LYS A 106 -4.98 14.57 -10.34
CA LYS A 106 -4.24 14.33 -11.59
C LYS A 106 -2.73 14.56 -11.37
N GLU A 107 -2.37 15.63 -10.67
CA GLU A 107 -0.98 15.95 -10.37
C GLU A 107 -0.35 14.90 -9.44
N LEU A 108 -1.05 14.49 -8.39
CA LEU A 108 -0.57 13.48 -7.45
C LEU A 108 -0.34 12.13 -8.15
N ASN A 109 -1.27 11.70 -9.01
CA ASN A 109 -1.12 10.49 -9.80
C ASN A 109 0.09 10.56 -10.74
N GLU A 110 0.34 11.71 -11.35
CA GLU A 110 1.48 11.89 -12.24
C GLU A 110 2.81 11.88 -11.48
N ARG A 111 2.89 12.57 -10.33
CA ARG A 111 4.04 12.49 -9.43
C ARG A 111 4.27 11.06 -8.96
N GLN A 112 3.22 10.31 -8.62
CA GLN A 112 3.32 8.91 -8.23
C GLN A 112 3.88 8.04 -9.37
N ARG A 113 3.42 8.25 -10.62
CA ARG A 113 3.96 7.56 -11.80
C ARG A 113 5.44 7.88 -12.03
N GLN A 114 5.84 9.13 -11.86
CA GLN A 114 7.24 9.54 -11.99
C GLN A 114 8.13 8.92 -10.92
N VAL A 115 7.68 8.91 -9.66
CA VAL A 115 8.39 8.26 -8.55
C VAL A 115 8.52 6.75 -8.80
N ALA A 116 7.46 6.09 -9.26
CA ALA A 116 7.50 4.67 -9.61
C ALA A 116 8.49 4.39 -10.74
N ARG A 117 8.50 5.20 -11.80
CA ARG A 117 9.46 5.13 -12.91
C ARG A 117 10.91 5.31 -12.45
N ASN A 118 11.18 6.34 -11.63
CA ASN A 118 12.52 6.61 -11.10
C ASN A 118 13.02 5.47 -10.19
N ASN A 119 12.13 4.93 -9.36
CA ASN A 119 12.43 3.79 -8.50
C ASN A 119 12.73 2.51 -9.30
N ALA A 120 12.03 2.28 -10.41
CA ALA A 120 12.34 1.17 -11.32
C ALA A 120 13.72 1.33 -11.96
N LEU A 121 14.02 2.52 -12.50
CA LEU A 121 15.34 2.83 -13.07
C LEU A 121 16.48 2.64 -12.06
N LYS A 122 16.32 3.12 -10.82
CA LYS A 122 17.31 2.93 -9.74
C LYS A 122 17.54 1.46 -9.40
N LYS A 123 16.53 0.61 -9.57
CA LYS A 123 16.62 -0.83 -9.34
C LYS A 123 17.13 -1.61 -10.56
N GLY A 124 17.49 -0.91 -11.66
CA GLY A 124 17.94 -1.53 -12.90
C GLY A 124 16.84 -2.26 -13.66
N ILE A 125 15.57 -1.94 -13.38
CA ILE A 125 14.40 -2.52 -14.04
C ILE A 125 13.91 -1.52 -15.08
N ASP A 126 13.66 -1.99 -16.30
CA ASP A 126 13.06 -1.17 -17.35
C ASP A 126 11.67 -0.68 -16.89
N PRO A 127 11.39 0.65 -16.92
CA PRO A 127 10.10 1.20 -16.54
C PRO A 127 8.90 0.60 -17.29
N THR A 128 9.10 0.16 -18.53
CA THR A 128 8.04 -0.45 -19.35
C THR A 128 7.66 -1.83 -18.82
N ASP A 129 8.65 -2.63 -18.44
CA ASP A 129 8.46 -3.93 -17.79
C ASP A 129 7.91 -3.78 -16.36
N ALA A 130 8.33 -2.76 -15.60
CA ALA A 130 7.86 -2.53 -14.23
C ALA A 130 6.38 -2.09 -14.16
N ALA A 131 5.90 -1.35 -15.15
CA ALA A 131 4.53 -0.85 -15.21
C ALA A 131 3.55 -1.82 -15.87
N SER A 132 4.02 -2.68 -16.78
CA SER A 132 3.20 -3.56 -17.61
C SER A 132 3.22 -5.03 -17.16
N SER A 133 4.24 -5.47 -16.41
CA SER A 133 4.37 -6.88 -16.06
C SER A 133 3.40 -7.27 -14.93
N LYS A 134 2.52 -8.23 -15.24
CA LYS A 134 1.70 -8.97 -14.26
C LYS A 134 2.56 -9.67 -13.20
N TYR A 135 3.82 -9.97 -13.54
CA TYR A 135 4.74 -10.73 -12.71
C TYR A 135 5.82 -9.82 -12.12
N PRO A 136 6.35 -10.14 -10.92
CA PRO A 136 7.44 -9.40 -10.31
C PRO A 136 8.62 -9.21 -11.29
N PRO A 137 9.29 -8.06 -11.27
CA PRO A 137 10.39 -7.78 -12.19
C PRO A 137 11.52 -8.79 -12.03
N LYS A 138 12.11 -9.21 -13.15
CA LYS A 138 13.21 -10.18 -13.17
C LYS A 138 14.42 -9.59 -12.45
N VAL A 139 14.90 -10.29 -11.43
CA VAL A 139 16.12 -9.92 -10.69
C VAL A 139 17.32 -10.58 -11.37
N GLN A 140 18.35 -9.80 -11.68
CA GLN A 140 19.62 -10.37 -12.16
C GLN A 140 20.28 -11.13 -11.01
N ILE A 141 20.34 -12.46 -11.13
CA ILE A 141 21.00 -13.35 -10.15
C ILE A 141 22.51 -13.44 -10.36
N PHE A 142 23.01 -13.03 -11.52
CA PHE A 142 24.44 -13.06 -11.84
C PHE A 142 25.03 -11.66 -11.65
N SER A 143 26.10 -11.58 -10.87
CA SER A 143 26.89 -10.36 -10.73
C SER A 143 27.83 -10.20 -11.92
N LYS A 144 28.12 -8.97 -12.37
CA LYS A 144 29.19 -8.73 -13.35
C LYS A 144 30.57 -9.18 -12.86
N TYR A 145 30.73 -9.35 -11.55
CA TYR A 145 31.94 -9.89 -10.91
C TYR A 145 31.98 -11.42 -10.88
N ASP A 146 30.84 -12.08 -11.11
CA ASP A 146 30.73 -13.56 -11.09
C ASP A 146 31.40 -14.21 -12.30
N ARG A 147 31.54 -13.44 -13.40
CA ARG A 147 32.20 -13.85 -14.65
C ARG A 147 33.69 -13.50 -14.69
N GLN A 148 34.30 -13.14 -13.56
CA GLN A 148 35.74 -12.95 -13.52
C GLN A 148 36.42 -14.32 -13.61
N ILE A 149 37.09 -14.58 -14.73
CA ILE A 149 37.90 -15.79 -14.90
C ILE A 149 38.95 -15.79 -13.79
N ASP A 150 38.88 -16.81 -12.93
CA ASP A 150 39.81 -17.00 -11.83
C ASP A 150 41.22 -17.18 -12.40
N ARG A 151 42.06 -16.16 -12.20
CA ARG A 151 43.45 -16.12 -12.66
C ARG A 151 44.38 -16.98 -11.80
N ARG A 152 43.89 -17.55 -10.71
CA ARG A 152 44.66 -18.45 -9.84
C ARG A 152 44.95 -19.77 -10.53
N ASN A 153 46.14 -20.30 -10.29
CA ASN A 153 46.55 -21.61 -10.80
C ASN A 153 45.76 -22.74 -10.13
N PHE A 154 45.72 -23.93 -10.74
CA PHE A 154 44.95 -25.08 -10.23
C PHE A 154 45.25 -25.39 -8.75
N ILE A 155 46.52 -25.34 -8.36
CA ILE A 155 46.98 -25.57 -6.97
C ILE A 155 46.38 -24.53 -6.01
N GLU A 156 46.35 -23.26 -6.42
CA GLU A 156 45.84 -22.15 -5.61
C GLU A 156 44.32 -22.22 -5.46
N ARG A 157 43.60 -22.62 -6.52
CA ARG A 157 42.15 -22.86 -6.44
C ARG A 157 41.82 -24.04 -5.52
N ARG A 158 42.61 -25.12 -5.61
CA ARG A 158 42.42 -26.32 -4.79
C ARG A 158 42.66 -26.03 -3.30
N ARG A 159 43.67 -25.21 -2.97
CA ARG A 159 43.99 -24.81 -1.58
C ARG A 159 42.87 -24.08 -0.86
N VAL A 160 41.93 -23.46 -1.57
CA VAL A 160 40.73 -22.84 -1.00
C VAL A 160 39.79 -23.87 -0.39
N TYR A 161 39.74 -25.08 -0.95
CA TYR A 161 38.81 -26.13 -0.54
C TYR A 161 39.47 -27.22 0.31
N ASP A 162 40.79 -27.38 0.23
CA ASP A 162 41.54 -28.37 1.01
C ASP A 162 41.74 -27.95 2.49
N ASN A 163 41.57 -26.66 2.82
CA ASN A 163 41.76 -26.14 4.18
C ASN A 163 40.43 -25.75 4.82
N LYS A 164 40.27 -26.07 6.12
CA LYS A 164 39.12 -25.68 6.97
C LYS A 164 38.78 -24.18 6.95
N ASN A 165 39.74 -23.34 6.56
CA ASN A 165 39.54 -21.91 6.33
C ASN A 165 39.55 -21.66 4.82
N ALA A 166 38.38 -21.84 4.19
CA ALA A 166 38.19 -21.50 2.79
C ALA A 166 38.13 -19.97 2.65
N TYR A 167 39.20 -19.41 2.11
CA TYR A 167 39.28 -18.00 1.78
C TYR A 167 39.22 -17.79 0.28
N PRO A 168 38.44 -16.82 -0.19
CA PRO A 168 39.02 -15.70 -0.91
C PRO A 168 39.40 -14.64 0.13
N CYS A 169 40.69 -14.52 0.45
CA CYS A 169 41.21 -13.32 1.10
C CYS A 169 41.20 -12.27 0.00
N PHE A 170 40.13 -11.49 -0.10
CA PHE A 170 40.26 -10.21 -0.80
C PHE A 170 41.38 -9.42 -0.09
N PRO A 171 42.30 -8.77 -0.81
CA PRO A 171 43.35 -7.99 -0.17
C PRO A 171 42.74 -7.01 0.84
N GLY A 172 43.13 -7.11 2.12
CA GLY A 172 42.68 -6.21 3.18
C GLY A 172 41.39 -6.61 3.93
N VAL A 173 40.81 -7.79 3.70
CA VAL A 173 39.63 -8.26 4.46
C VAL A 173 39.97 -9.52 5.26
N PRO A 174 39.76 -9.53 6.60
CA PRO A 174 39.98 -10.71 7.43
C PRO A 174 38.98 -11.83 7.10
N PRO A 175 39.33 -13.10 7.38
CA PRO A 175 38.43 -14.25 7.20
C PRO A 175 37.06 -14.03 7.81
N PRO A 176 35.98 -14.53 7.19
CA PRO A 176 34.82 -14.93 7.96
C PRO A 176 35.17 -16.16 8.83
N PRO A 177 34.67 -16.22 10.08
CA PRO A 177 34.90 -17.37 10.97
C PRO A 177 34.22 -18.63 10.44
N ALA A 178 34.92 -19.76 10.49
CA ALA A 178 34.39 -21.05 10.05
C ALA A 178 33.31 -21.55 11.04
N ILE A 179 32.08 -21.73 10.54
CA ILE A 179 30.99 -22.38 11.29
C ILE A 179 31.05 -23.88 10.97
N PHE A 180 31.39 -24.72 11.94
CA PHE A 180 31.26 -26.17 11.84
C PHE A 180 30.00 -26.62 12.59
N GLU A 181 29.00 -27.13 11.87
CA GLU A 181 27.99 -28.00 12.49
C GLU A 181 28.66 -29.34 12.85
N LYS A 182 28.46 -29.78 14.10
CA LYS A 182 28.91 -31.10 14.55
C LYS A 182 28.04 -32.17 13.88
N VAL A 183 28.56 -32.80 12.83
CA VAL A 183 28.02 -34.08 12.36
C VAL A 183 28.55 -35.17 13.29
N ILE A 184 27.67 -35.76 14.10
CA ILE A 184 27.99 -36.95 14.90
C ILE A 184 28.08 -38.12 13.91
N LEU A 185 29.28 -38.67 13.73
CA LEU A 185 29.47 -39.95 13.03
C LEU A 185 28.84 -41.05 13.88
N LYS A 186 27.80 -41.71 13.38
CA LYS A 186 27.39 -43.02 13.90
C LYS A 186 28.47 -44.02 13.51
N LEU A 187 29.15 -44.57 14.51
CA LEU A 187 29.99 -45.76 14.38
C LEU A 187 29.06 -46.96 14.42
N ASP A 188 28.73 -47.54 13.27
CA ASP A 188 27.99 -48.80 13.21
C ASP A 188 28.98 -49.94 13.47
N ALA A 189 29.15 -50.25 14.75
CA ALA A 189 29.65 -51.53 15.22
C ALA A 189 28.57 -52.58 14.96
N GLU A 190 28.58 -53.17 13.77
CA GLU A 190 27.94 -54.47 13.51
C GLU A 190 28.96 -55.35 12.78
N ARG A 191 29.85 -55.95 13.57
CA ARG A 191 30.58 -57.15 13.18
C ARG A 191 30.59 -58.07 14.39
N ASP A 192 30.24 -59.32 14.12
CA ASP A 192 30.31 -60.49 15.00
C ASP A 192 29.06 -60.65 15.90
N ASP A 193 28.03 -61.32 15.37
CA ASP A 193 27.39 -62.51 15.98
C ASP A 193 26.06 -62.86 15.26
N GLU A 194 26.12 -63.52 14.10
CA GLU A 194 25.16 -64.59 13.80
C GLU A 194 25.85 -65.78 13.13
N VAL A 195 25.69 -66.90 13.82
CA VAL A 195 26.14 -68.26 13.56
C VAL A 195 25.41 -68.86 12.35
N CYS A 196 26.16 -69.40 11.38
CA CYS A 196 26.03 -70.78 10.87
C CYS A 196 27.16 -71.11 9.90
#